data_AF-A0A5E4JLQ2-F1
#
_entry.id   AF-A0A5E4JLQ2-F1
#
_cell.length_a   1.000
_cell.length_b   1.000
_cell.length_c   1.000
_cell.angle_alpha   90.00
_cell.angle_beta   90.00
_cell.angle_gamma   90.00
#
_symmetry.space_group_name_H-M   'P 1'
#
loop_
_entity.id
_entity.type
_entity.pdbx_description
1 polymer ?
#
loop_
_entity_poly.entity_id
_entity_poly.type
_entity_poly.pdbx_seq_one_letter_code
_entity_poly.pdbx_strand_id
1 'polypeptide(L)'
;MEKLEDVLMQVESLRRDLNAEIVIQEGTEGHYEDREVYDILSYTWWIEPGGYVEGEPRIAKPDTEKQETARKRLQETYNSCDWYSARYLAGNALGINSEILNKETDNWILDLKKRVQLSTTETVEVKSTERRFLYDDYSKDTITSNDYEDVEVTSQKSVDILENLDSKTRAREDLKYFYYNLPDKDMRKKAGKSLGYSSLRIWARENPDTINIGLAILASASGLGYLAYQFSIK
;
A
#
# COMPACT_ATOMS: atom_id res chain seq x y z
N MET A 1 18.15 -8.76 -4.39
CA MET A 1 16.89 -8.03 -4.64
C MET A 1 16.77 -6.99 -3.55
N GLU A 2 16.64 -5.71 -3.91
CA GLU A 2 16.48 -4.62 -2.93
C GLU A 2 15.15 -4.75 -2.20
N LYS A 3 15.10 -4.29 -0.94
CA LYS A 3 13.86 -4.30 -0.16
C LYS A 3 12.87 -3.31 -0.78
N LEU A 4 11.60 -3.70 -0.82
CA LEU A 4 10.54 -2.87 -1.37
C LEU A 4 10.49 -1.49 -0.70
N GLU A 5 10.65 -1.42 0.62
CA GLU A 5 10.61 -0.17 1.38
C GLU A 5 11.68 0.82 0.92
N ASP A 6 12.90 0.35 0.69
CA ASP A 6 14.02 1.19 0.24
C ASP A 6 13.74 1.77 -1.16
N VAL A 7 13.23 0.93 -2.06
CA VAL A 7 12.86 1.32 -3.43
C VAL A 7 11.72 2.34 -3.41
N LEU A 8 10.70 2.14 -2.57
CA LEU A 8 9.57 3.08 -2.44
C LEU A 8 10.02 4.43 -1.87
N MET A 9 10.91 4.43 -0.87
CA MET A 9 11.50 5.66 -0.35
C MET A 9 12.31 6.39 -1.42
N GLN A 10 13.05 5.66 -2.25
CA GLN A 10 13.82 6.24 -3.35
C GLN A 10 12.89 6.89 -4.38
N VAL A 11 11.82 6.21 -4.80
CA VAL A 11 10.82 6.77 -5.75
C VAL A 11 10.19 8.05 -5.18
N GLU A 12 9.86 8.07 -3.89
CA GLU A 12 9.27 9.24 -3.25
C GLU A 12 10.26 10.42 -3.17
N SER A 13 11.54 10.14 -2.87
CA SER A 13 12.60 11.17 -2.92
C SER A 13 12.74 11.75 -4.31
N LEU A 14 12.81 10.89 -5.34
CA LEU A 14 12.93 11.33 -6.73
C LEU A 14 11.71 12.12 -7.20
N ARG A 15 10.51 11.75 -6.73
CA ARG A 15 9.28 12.52 -7.00
C ARG A 15 9.35 13.92 -6.42
N ARG A 16 9.94 14.09 -5.23
CA ARG A 16 10.17 15.41 -4.63
C ARG A 16 11.19 16.19 -5.44
N ASP A 17 12.31 15.58 -5.83
CA ASP A 17 13.33 16.22 -6.65
C ASP A 17 12.79 16.66 -8.03
N LEU A 18 11.90 15.87 -8.63
CA LEU A 18 11.22 16.21 -9.88
C LEU A 18 10.33 17.46 -9.75
N ASN A 19 9.73 17.65 -8.58
CA ASN A 19 8.84 18.78 -8.27
C ASN A 19 9.52 19.91 -7.49
N ALA A 20 10.82 19.79 -7.20
CA ALA A 20 11.52 20.75 -6.36
C ALA A 20 11.73 22.06 -7.13
N GLU A 21 11.11 23.13 -6.62
CA GLU A 21 11.46 24.51 -6.98
C GLU A 21 12.65 24.94 -6.10
N ILE A 22 13.63 25.64 -6.68
CA ILE A 22 14.73 26.19 -5.90
C ILE A 22 14.21 27.46 -5.21
N VAL A 23 14.13 27.44 -3.88
CA VAL A 23 14.01 28.68 -3.12
C VAL A 23 15.42 29.26 -3.01
N ILE A 24 15.76 30.23 -3.86
CA ILE A 24 17.03 30.97 -3.71
C ILE A 24 16.76 32.08 -2.69
N GLN A 25 17.26 31.88 -1.47
CA GLN A 25 17.55 33.01 -0.60
C GLN A 25 18.79 33.70 -1.17
N GLU A 26 18.60 34.49 -2.22
CA GLU A 26 19.63 35.40 -2.71
C GLU A 26 19.88 36.36 -1.55
N GLY A 27 21.11 36.32 -1.02
CA GLY A 27 21.45 36.94 0.25
C GLY A 27 20.96 38.38 0.33
N THR A 28 19.99 38.61 1.21
CA THR A 28 19.72 39.85 1.93
C THR A 28 20.09 41.15 1.19
N GLU A 29 19.45 41.43 0.06
CA GLU A 29 19.10 42.83 -0.24
C GLU A 29 17.81 43.13 0.52
N GLY A 30 17.90 43.16 1.86
CA GLY A 30 16.87 43.80 2.66
C GLY A 30 16.84 45.28 2.34
N HIS A 31 15.64 45.85 2.38
CA HIS A 31 15.42 47.26 2.13
C HIS A 31 14.96 47.91 3.43
N TYR A 32 15.28 49.20 3.58
CA TYR A 32 14.68 50.01 4.62
C TYR A 32 13.25 50.34 4.17
N GLU A 33 12.26 49.95 4.97
CA GLU A 33 10.88 50.42 4.75
C GLU A 33 10.82 51.92 5.05
N ASP A 34 10.52 52.72 4.04
CA ASP A 34 10.08 54.10 4.25
C ASP A 34 8.70 54.06 4.91
N ARG A 35 8.67 54.22 6.24
CA ARG A 35 7.40 54.49 6.94
C ARG A 35 6.94 55.89 6.56
N GLU A 36 5.99 55.97 5.64
CA GLU A 36 5.15 57.16 5.50
C GLU A 36 4.29 57.29 6.76
N VAL A 37 4.83 57.97 7.76
CA VAL A 37 4.05 58.43 8.91
C VAL A 37 3.15 59.54 8.37
N TYR A 38 1.89 59.21 8.11
CA TYR A 38 0.84 60.21 7.89
C TYR A 38 0.68 61.01 9.19
N ASP A 39 1.43 62.11 9.27
CA ASP A 39 1.40 63.05 10.36
C ASP A 39 0.12 63.88 10.26
N ILE A 40 -0.92 63.47 10.99
CA ILE A 40 -2.14 64.27 11.05
C ILE A 40 -1.97 65.42 12.04
N LEU A 41 -1.20 65.28 13.12
CA LEU A 41 -1.00 66.35 14.11
C LEU A 41 0.18 65.99 15.06
N SER A 42 1.39 66.53 14.89
CA SER A 42 2.07 67.33 15.94
C SER A 42 3.56 67.62 15.67
N TYR A 43 3.92 68.86 15.97
CA TYR A 43 5.28 69.35 16.16
C TYR A 43 6.04 68.52 17.23
N THR A 44 6.92 67.60 16.82
CA THR A 44 8.24 67.35 17.44
C THR A 44 9.05 66.39 16.57
N TRP A 45 10.20 66.85 16.09
CA TRP A 45 11.00 66.22 15.04
C TRP A 45 12.05 65.26 15.60
N TRP A 46 11.72 63.98 15.69
CA TRP A 46 12.70 62.88 15.68
C TRP A 46 12.11 61.75 14.84
N ILE A 47 12.54 61.65 13.58
CA ILE A 47 12.18 60.54 12.69
C ILE A 47 13.07 59.37 13.09
N GLU A 48 12.50 58.35 13.72
CA GLU A 48 13.21 57.09 13.92
C GLU A 48 13.44 56.45 12.53
N PRO A 49 14.69 56.09 12.16
CA PRO A 49 14.94 55.41 10.90
C PRO A 49 14.16 54.09 10.87
N GLY A 50 13.49 53.81 9.74
CA GLY A 50 12.74 52.57 9.55
C GLY A 50 13.59 51.34 9.85
N GLY A 51 12.97 50.26 10.33
CA GLY A 51 13.68 49.00 10.55
C GLY A 51 14.16 48.40 9.23
N TYR A 52 15.30 47.71 9.25
CA TYR A 52 15.73 46.89 8.11
C TYR A 52 14.78 45.69 7.98
N VAL A 53 14.10 45.58 6.83
CA VAL A 53 13.21 44.45 6.54
C VAL A 53 13.96 43.46 5.66
N GLU A 54 14.11 42.23 6.15
CA GLU A 54 14.70 41.14 5.40
C GLU A 54 13.77 40.80 4.22
N GLY A 55 14.30 40.83 2.99
CA GLY A 55 13.49 40.64 1.79
C GLY A 55 12.82 39.26 1.75
N GLU A 56 11.59 39.20 1.24
CA GLU A 56 10.88 37.93 1.09
C GLU A 56 11.67 36.95 0.20
N PRO A 57 11.72 35.65 0.54
CA PRO A 57 12.44 34.65 -0.23
C PRO A 57 11.87 34.58 -1.66
N ARG A 58 12.71 34.79 -2.66
CA ARG A 58 12.32 34.67 -4.07
C ARG A 58 12.40 33.21 -4.50
N ILE A 59 11.31 32.71 -5.08
CA ILE A 59 11.30 31.42 -5.75
C ILE A 59 12.12 31.57 -7.03
N ALA A 60 13.26 30.90 -7.11
CA ALA A 60 14.02 30.84 -8.34
C ALA A 60 13.50 29.76 -9.27
N LYS A 61 14.00 29.79 -10.51
CA LYS A 61 13.67 28.78 -11.50
C LYS A 61 14.01 27.37 -10.96
N PRO A 62 13.25 26.34 -11.34
CA PRO A 62 13.48 24.97 -10.89
C PRO A 62 14.89 24.47 -11.24
N ASP A 63 15.42 23.55 -10.43
CA ASP A 63 16.72 22.92 -10.65
C ASP A 63 16.64 21.94 -11.81
N THR A 64 16.89 22.42 -13.03
CA THR A 64 16.71 21.63 -14.25
C THR A 64 17.60 20.38 -14.26
N GLU A 65 18.81 20.45 -13.71
CA GLU A 65 19.74 19.32 -13.65
C GLU A 65 19.24 18.23 -12.69
N LYS A 66 18.75 18.62 -11.51
CA LYS A 66 18.14 17.66 -10.58
C LYS A 66 16.87 17.05 -11.14
N GLN A 67 16.02 17.85 -11.81
CA GLN A 67 14.80 17.34 -12.43
C GLN A 67 15.09 16.33 -13.54
N GLU A 68 16.07 16.59 -14.39
CA GLU A 68 16.49 15.65 -15.44
C GLU A 68 17.04 14.35 -14.85
N THR A 69 17.88 14.47 -13.82
CA THR A 69 18.44 13.32 -13.09
C THR A 69 17.34 12.49 -12.44
N ALA A 70 16.37 13.15 -11.78
CA ALA A 70 15.24 12.50 -11.15
C ALA A 70 14.34 11.80 -12.18
N ARG A 71 14.02 12.47 -13.29
CA ARG A 71 13.24 11.91 -14.40
C ARG A 71 13.91 10.67 -14.98
N LYS A 72 15.22 10.70 -15.21
CA LYS A 72 15.97 9.54 -15.72
C LYS A 72 15.90 8.34 -14.77
N ARG A 73 16.10 8.56 -13.47
CA ARG A 73 16.04 7.48 -12.46
C ARG A 73 14.63 6.91 -12.27
N LEU A 74 13.60 7.77 -12.29
CA LEU A 74 12.21 7.31 -12.27
C LEU A 74 11.89 6.47 -13.51
N GLN A 75 12.37 6.86 -14.69
CA GLN A 75 12.18 6.11 -15.93
C GLN A 75 12.87 4.73 -15.86
N GLU A 76 14.08 4.67 -15.32
CA GLU A 76 14.79 3.42 -15.07
C GLU A 76 13.98 2.51 -14.13
N THR A 77 13.53 3.05 -12.99
CA THR A 77 12.70 2.30 -12.03
C THR A 77 11.41 1.77 -12.66
N TYR A 78 10.74 2.59 -13.47
CA TYR A 78 9.54 2.19 -14.20
C TYR A 78 9.79 1.02 -15.16
N ASN A 79 10.92 1.02 -15.86
CA ASN A 79 11.24 0.02 -16.88
C ASN A 79 11.77 -1.29 -16.29
N SER A 80 12.59 -1.25 -15.24
CA SER A 80 13.39 -2.41 -14.81
C SER A 80 13.06 -2.97 -13.42
N CYS A 81 12.39 -2.22 -12.53
CA CYS A 81 12.22 -2.65 -11.13
C CYS A 81 11.38 -3.93 -11.00
N ASP A 82 11.79 -4.92 -10.20
CA ASP A 82 10.97 -6.14 -10.02
C ASP A 82 9.67 -5.91 -9.23
N TRP A 83 9.61 -4.80 -8.48
CA TRP A 83 8.46 -4.44 -7.68
C TRP A 83 7.43 -3.66 -8.51
N TYR A 84 6.32 -4.31 -8.90
CA TYR A 84 5.26 -3.67 -9.68
C TYR A 84 4.65 -2.42 -9.01
N SER A 85 4.58 -2.39 -7.68
CA SER A 85 4.13 -1.21 -6.94
C SER A 85 5.08 -0.02 -7.13
N ALA A 86 6.40 -0.26 -7.13
CA ALA A 86 7.38 0.78 -7.40
C ALA A 86 7.32 1.26 -8.86
N ARG A 87 7.12 0.35 -9.83
CA ARG A 87 6.87 0.73 -11.23
C ARG A 87 5.66 1.66 -11.35
N TYR A 88 4.53 1.27 -10.75
CA TYR A 88 3.32 2.09 -10.80
C TYR A 88 3.55 3.51 -10.28
N LEU A 89 4.17 3.64 -9.10
CA LEU A 89 4.45 4.95 -8.50
C LEU A 89 5.43 5.78 -9.33
N ALA A 90 6.47 5.15 -9.89
CA ALA A 90 7.42 5.82 -10.77
C ALA A 90 6.74 6.33 -12.05
N GLY A 91 5.88 5.52 -12.67
CA GLY A 91 5.11 5.91 -13.85
C GLY A 91 4.13 7.05 -13.57
N ASN A 92 3.46 7.01 -12.41
CA ASN A 92 2.59 8.10 -11.97
C ASN A 92 3.38 9.39 -11.71
N ALA A 93 4.55 9.31 -11.07
CA ALA A 93 5.43 10.46 -10.85
C ALA A 93 5.93 11.08 -12.16
N LEU A 94 6.14 10.27 -13.20
CA LEU A 94 6.50 10.71 -14.55
C LEU A 94 5.33 11.34 -15.32
N GLY A 95 4.10 11.32 -14.78
CA GLY A 95 2.92 11.83 -15.45
C GLY A 95 2.42 10.93 -16.59
N ILE A 96 2.75 9.63 -16.57
CA ILE A 96 2.18 8.66 -17.52
C ILE A 96 0.66 8.62 -17.33
N ASN A 97 -0.07 8.59 -18.44
CA ASN A 97 -1.53 8.54 -18.42
C ASN A 97 -2.03 7.36 -17.56
N SER A 98 -2.98 7.63 -16.66
CA SER A 98 -3.56 6.65 -15.75
C SER A 98 -4.20 5.45 -16.44
N GLU A 99 -4.78 5.62 -17.63
CA GLU A 99 -5.36 4.53 -18.41
C GLU A 99 -4.29 3.55 -18.88
N ILE A 100 -3.12 4.06 -19.28
CA ILE A 100 -1.97 3.24 -19.67
C ILE A 100 -1.45 2.49 -18.44
N LEU A 101 -1.27 3.18 -17.31
CA LEU A 101 -0.80 2.56 -16.07
C LEU A 101 -1.76 1.47 -15.57
N ASN A 102 -3.07 1.68 -15.67
CA ASN A 102 -4.07 0.68 -15.28
C ASN A 102 -3.99 -0.57 -16.16
N LYS A 103 -3.86 -0.39 -17.48
CA LYS A 103 -3.68 -1.51 -18.42
C LYS A 103 -2.39 -2.30 -18.16
N GLU A 104 -1.28 -1.60 -17.88
CA GLU A 104 -0.03 -2.25 -17.49
C GLU A 104 -0.18 -3.00 -16.16
N THR A 105 -0.90 -2.42 -15.20
CA THR A 105 -1.17 -3.06 -13.90
C THR A 105 -1.93 -4.38 -14.08
N ASP A 106 -2.93 -4.42 -14.96
CA ASP A 106 -3.66 -5.65 -15.27
C ASP A 106 -2.73 -6.72 -15.86
N ASN A 107 -1.82 -6.33 -16.77
CA ASN A 107 -0.81 -7.24 -17.33
C ASN A 107 0.14 -7.77 -16.25
N TRP A 108 0.60 -6.92 -15.33
CA TRP A 108 1.46 -7.32 -14.22
C TRP A 108 0.77 -8.29 -13.27
N ILE A 109 -0.52 -8.09 -12.98
CA ILE A 109 -1.33 -9.02 -12.19
C ILE A 109 -1.45 -10.37 -12.88
N LEU A 110 -1.64 -10.40 -14.20
CA LEU A 110 -1.67 -11.64 -14.98
C LEU A 110 -0.33 -12.37 -14.95
N ASP A 111 0.79 -11.66 -15.09
CA ASP A 111 2.14 -12.25 -14.98
C ASP A 111 2.38 -12.83 -13.58
N LEU A 112 2.02 -12.11 -12.52
CA LEU A 112 2.08 -12.61 -11.14
C LEU A 112 1.26 -13.89 -10.96
N LYS A 113 0.02 -13.92 -11.45
CA LYS A 113 -0.83 -15.12 -11.38
C LYS A 113 -0.17 -16.31 -12.06
N LYS A 114 0.42 -16.10 -13.25
CA LYS A 114 1.14 -17.14 -13.98
C LYS A 114 2.35 -17.65 -13.20
N ARG A 115 3.15 -16.76 -12.62
CA ARG A 115 4.32 -17.15 -11.79
C ARG A 115 3.92 -17.94 -10.55
N VAL A 116 2.85 -17.51 -9.86
CA VAL A 116 2.32 -18.24 -8.69
C VAL A 116 1.82 -19.63 -9.10
N GLN A 117 1.08 -19.74 -10.22
CA GLN A 117 0.65 -21.04 -10.75
C GLN A 117 1.83 -21.96 -11.07
N LEU A 118 2.86 -21.45 -11.76
CA LEU A 118 4.07 -22.22 -12.08
C LEU A 118 4.79 -22.71 -10.81
N SER A 119 4.93 -21.85 -9.80
CA SER A 119 5.54 -22.24 -8.52
C SER A 119 4.71 -23.26 -7.73
N THR A 120 3.39 -23.32 -7.97
CA THR A 120 2.49 -24.27 -7.30
C THR A 120 2.56 -25.65 -7.97
N THR A 121 2.79 -25.70 -9.28
CA THR A 121 2.93 -26.97 -10.01
C THR A 121 4.24 -27.70 -9.68
N GLU A 122 5.26 -27.00 -9.18
CA GLU A 122 6.59 -27.56 -8.89
C GLU A 122 6.71 -28.25 -7.51
N THR A 123 5.64 -28.25 -6.70
CA THR A 123 5.57 -28.96 -5.41
C THR A 123 4.18 -29.60 -5.35
N VAL A 124 3.97 -30.92 -5.32
CA VAL A 124 4.45 -31.85 -4.30
C VAL A 124 4.42 -33.28 -4.88
N GLU A 125 5.56 -33.93 -4.98
CA GLU A 125 5.62 -35.39 -5.10
C GLU A 125 5.47 -35.96 -3.66
N VAL A 126 4.23 -36.13 -3.20
CA VAL A 126 3.98 -36.79 -1.90
C VAL A 126 4.18 -38.28 -2.11
N LYS A 127 5.35 -38.81 -1.72
CA LYS A 127 5.49 -40.24 -1.47
C LYS A 127 4.68 -40.59 -0.21
N SER A 128 3.41 -40.91 -0.36
CA SER A 128 2.61 -41.51 0.71
C SER A 128 2.74 -43.03 0.64
N THR A 129 3.30 -43.62 1.70
CA THR A 129 3.33 -45.08 1.88
C THR A 129 1.97 -45.52 2.43
N GLU A 130 1.06 -45.97 1.57
CA GLU A 130 -0.17 -46.62 2.02
C GLU A 130 0.12 -48.09 2.34
N ARG A 131 0.01 -48.47 3.63
CA ARG A 131 -0.03 -49.88 4.01
C ARG A 131 -1.39 -50.46 3.63
N ARG A 132 -1.43 -51.22 2.54
CA ARG A 132 -2.62 -51.95 2.13
C ARG A 132 -2.70 -53.25 2.93
N PHE A 133 -3.77 -53.42 3.71
CA PHE A 133 -4.08 -54.72 4.29
C PHE A 133 -4.63 -55.61 3.18
N LEU A 134 -3.83 -56.58 2.74
CA LEU A 134 -4.34 -57.74 2.00
C LEU A 134 -5.20 -58.53 2.99
N TYR A 135 -6.51 -58.30 2.95
CA TYR A 135 -7.43 -59.33 3.43
C TYR A 135 -7.43 -60.40 2.35
N ASP A 136 -6.53 -61.36 2.48
CA ASP A 136 -6.78 -62.66 1.89
C ASP A 136 -8.04 -63.22 2.57
N ASP A 137 -9.08 -63.30 1.76
CA ASP A 137 -10.34 -63.94 2.04
C ASP A 137 -10.11 -65.44 2.25
N TYR A 138 -9.61 -65.86 3.41
CA TYR A 138 -9.61 -67.28 3.76
C TYR A 138 -9.94 -67.54 5.23
N SER A 139 -10.78 -68.56 5.38
CA SER A 139 -11.05 -69.38 6.54
C SER A 139 -10.23 -69.07 7.80
N LYS A 140 -10.95 -68.91 8.91
CA LYS A 140 -10.46 -69.15 10.27
C LYS A 140 -9.61 -70.42 10.29
N ASP A 141 -8.30 -70.27 10.33
CA ASP A 141 -7.47 -70.77 11.42
C ASP A 141 -6.00 -70.47 11.13
N THR A 142 -5.29 -70.08 12.20
CA THR A 142 -3.84 -69.83 12.30
C THR A 142 -3.25 -68.64 11.54
N ILE A 143 -3.16 -67.51 12.25
CA ILE A 143 -2.35 -66.34 11.88
C ILE A 143 -0.91 -66.58 12.37
N THR A 144 0.01 -66.81 11.44
CA THR A 144 1.45 -66.60 11.65
C THR A 144 1.90 -65.38 10.86
N SER A 145 2.70 -64.56 11.51
CA SER A 145 3.11 -63.20 11.15
C SER A 145 4.07 -63.11 9.95
N ASN A 146 4.04 -61.93 9.32
CA ASN A 146 5.16 -61.22 8.66
C ASN A 146 5.36 -61.37 7.15
N ASP A 147 4.33 -61.11 6.35
CA ASP A 147 4.55 -60.67 4.97
C ASP A 147 3.86 -59.31 4.75
N TYR A 148 4.66 -58.24 4.71
CA TYR A 148 4.23 -56.91 4.26
C TYR A 148 4.92 -56.63 2.93
N GLU A 149 4.15 -56.48 1.85
CA GLU A 149 4.67 -55.90 0.62
C GLU A 149 4.50 -54.38 0.68
N ASP A 150 5.63 -53.66 0.65
CA ASP A 150 5.65 -52.21 0.48
C ASP A 150 5.27 -51.89 -0.97
N VAL A 151 4.01 -51.49 -1.19
CA VAL A 151 3.54 -51.01 -2.50
C VAL A 151 3.69 -49.49 -2.54
N GLU A 152 4.65 -48.99 -3.32
CA GLU A 152 4.72 -47.56 -3.67
C GLU A 152 3.54 -47.21 -4.59
N VAL A 153 2.51 -46.58 -4.04
CA VAL A 153 1.38 -46.04 -4.81
C VAL A 153 1.67 -44.59 -5.17
N THR A 154 2.07 -44.34 -6.42
CA THR A 154 2.20 -43.00 -6.97
C THR A 154 0.82 -42.53 -7.45
N SER A 155 0.01 -41.98 -6.55
CA SER A 155 -1.27 -41.37 -6.94
C SER A 155 -1.06 -39.90 -7.29
N GLN A 156 -1.12 -39.57 -8.59
CA GLN A 156 -1.30 -38.19 -9.03
C GLN A 156 -2.73 -37.76 -8.70
N LYS A 157 -2.94 -37.31 -7.46
CA LYS A 157 -4.17 -36.63 -7.08
C LYS A 157 -4.09 -35.19 -7.57
N SER A 158 -4.59 -34.93 -8.77
CA SER A 158 -5.03 -33.60 -9.15
C SER A 158 -6.19 -33.23 -8.22
N VAL A 159 -5.86 -32.63 -7.08
CA VAL A 159 -6.86 -32.01 -6.21
C VAL A 159 -7.51 -30.93 -7.05
N ASP A 160 -8.77 -31.10 -7.44
CA ASP A 160 -9.54 -30.10 -8.15
C ASP A 160 -9.64 -28.83 -7.30
N ILE A 161 -8.73 -27.88 -7.56
CA ILE A 161 -8.60 -26.60 -6.84
C ILE A 161 -9.88 -25.75 -6.99
N LEU A 162 -10.75 -26.05 -7.97
CA LEU A 162 -12.04 -25.38 -8.14
C LEU A 162 -12.96 -25.55 -6.91
N GLU A 163 -13.04 -26.73 -6.29
CA GLU A 163 -13.82 -26.91 -5.05
C GLU A 163 -13.18 -26.17 -3.85
N ASN A 164 -11.86 -26.02 -3.85
CA ASN A 164 -11.13 -25.34 -2.78
C ASN A 164 -11.20 -23.81 -2.89
N LEU A 165 -11.29 -23.27 -4.12
CA LEU A 165 -11.56 -21.85 -4.34
C LEU A 165 -12.99 -21.48 -3.93
N ASP A 166 -13.96 -22.33 -4.24
CA ASP A 166 -15.37 -22.09 -3.91
C ASP A 166 -15.59 -22.07 -2.39
N SER A 167 -14.98 -23.03 -1.67
CA SER A 167 -15.03 -23.07 -0.20
C SER A 167 -14.29 -21.89 0.45
N LYS A 168 -13.14 -21.47 -0.09
CA LYS A 168 -12.42 -20.28 0.41
C LYS A 168 -13.19 -18.98 0.13
N THR A 169 -13.90 -18.91 -1.00
CA THR A 169 -14.73 -17.75 -1.36
C THR A 169 -15.94 -17.66 -0.44
N ARG A 170 -16.65 -18.77 -0.21
CA ARG A 170 -17.77 -18.85 0.75
C ARG A 170 -17.32 -18.52 2.17
N ALA A 171 -16.20 -19.07 2.64
CA ALA A 171 -15.66 -18.75 3.96
C ALA A 171 -15.33 -17.25 4.12
N ARG A 172 -14.84 -16.60 3.05
CA ARG A 172 -14.59 -15.15 3.06
C ARG A 172 -15.87 -14.34 3.08
N GLU A 173 -16.92 -14.80 2.40
CA GLU A 173 -18.25 -14.18 2.43
C GLU A 173 -18.92 -14.30 3.80
N ASP A 174 -18.82 -15.47 4.44
CA ASP A 174 -19.31 -15.69 5.80
C ASP A 174 -18.59 -14.79 6.80
N LEU A 175 -17.25 -14.66 6.68
CA LEU A 175 -16.49 -13.72 7.52
C LEU A 175 -16.89 -12.26 7.29
N LYS A 176 -17.22 -11.87 6.05
CA LYS A 176 -17.76 -10.53 5.76
C LYS A 176 -19.12 -10.36 6.43
N TYR A 177 -20.01 -11.35 6.28
CA TYR A 177 -21.33 -11.32 6.91
C TYR A 177 -21.21 -11.15 8.43
N PHE A 178 -20.34 -11.93 9.07
CA PHE A 178 -20.05 -11.82 10.49
C PHE A 178 -19.49 -10.45 10.87
N TYR A 179 -18.55 -9.92 10.10
CA TYR A 179 -17.98 -8.59 10.35
C TYR A 179 -19.01 -7.46 10.25
N TYR A 180 -19.93 -7.51 9.28
CA TYR A 180 -20.87 -6.40 9.04
C TYR A 180 -22.16 -6.49 9.83
N ASN A 181 -22.66 -7.70 10.10
CA ASN A 181 -24.04 -7.92 10.53
C ASN A 181 -24.19 -8.52 11.94
N LEU A 182 -23.15 -9.13 12.53
CA LEU A 182 -23.28 -9.68 13.89
C LEU A 182 -23.38 -8.57 14.94
N PRO A 183 -24.25 -8.69 15.95
CA PRO A 183 -24.32 -7.75 17.06
C PRO A 183 -23.12 -7.88 18.02
N ASP A 184 -22.49 -9.06 18.10
CA ASP A 184 -21.37 -9.34 18.98
C ASP A 184 -20.07 -8.68 18.49
N LYS A 185 -19.56 -7.74 19.29
CA LYS A 185 -18.34 -6.97 19.01
C LYS A 185 -17.09 -7.84 18.91
N ASP A 186 -16.96 -8.86 19.75
CA ASP A 186 -15.76 -9.68 19.79
C ASP A 186 -15.67 -10.59 18.57
N MET A 187 -16.82 -11.12 18.12
CA MET A 187 -16.92 -11.88 16.88
C MET A 187 -16.60 -11.02 15.66
N ARG A 188 -17.11 -9.78 15.59
CA ARG A 188 -16.74 -8.84 14.53
C ARG A 188 -15.25 -8.55 14.51
N LYS A 189 -14.63 -8.30 15.67
CA LYS A 189 -13.18 -8.05 15.77
C LYS A 189 -12.36 -9.23 15.28
N LYS A 190 -12.74 -10.46 15.64
CA LYS A 190 -12.09 -11.69 15.16
C LYS A 190 -12.26 -11.83 13.65
N ALA A 191 -13.48 -11.67 13.12
CA ALA A 191 -13.75 -11.75 11.69
C ALA A 191 -12.97 -10.70 10.88
N GLY A 192 -12.91 -9.46 11.36
CA GLY A 192 -12.14 -8.38 10.73
C GLY A 192 -10.64 -8.68 10.67
N LYS A 193 -10.07 -9.23 11.75
CA LYS A 193 -8.66 -9.69 11.76
C LYS A 193 -8.44 -10.83 10.76
N SER A 194 -9.33 -11.81 10.72
CA SER A 194 -9.25 -12.94 9.77
C SER A 194 -9.40 -12.49 8.31
N LEU A 195 -10.13 -11.40 8.06
CA LEU A 195 -10.24 -10.76 6.74
C LEU A 195 -9.02 -9.89 6.37
N GLY A 196 -8.07 -9.71 7.29
CA GLY A 196 -6.88 -8.86 7.09
C GLY A 196 -7.17 -7.36 7.19
N TYR A 197 -8.25 -6.96 7.85
CA TYR A 197 -8.53 -5.53 8.07
C TYR A 197 -7.58 -4.95 9.11
N SER A 198 -7.17 -3.70 8.90
CA SER A 198 -6.32 -2.98 9.84
C SER A 198 -7.05 -2.76 11.17
N SER A 199 -6.28 -2.69 12.27
CA SER A 199 -6.81 -2.40 13.60
C SER A 199 -7.63 -1.10 13.64
N LEU A 200 -7.22 -0.08 12.85
CA LEU A 200 -7.94 1.18 12.72
C LEU A 200 -9.32 0.98 12.08
N ARG A 201 -9.42 0.20 10.99
CA ARG A 201 -10.70 -0.08 10.32
C ARG A 201 -11.66 -0.88 11.22
N ILE A 202 -11.12 -1.80 12.01
CA ILE A 202 -11.92 -2.58 12.95
C ILE A 202 -12.42 -1.66 14.08
N TRP A 203 -11.53 -0.85 14.66
CA TRP A 203 -11.90 0.12 15.70
C TRP A 203 -12.93 1.14 15.22
N ALA A 204 -12.78 1.59 13.97
CA ALA A 204 -13.67 2.52 13.30
C ALA A 204 -15.12 2.04 13.26
N ARG A 205 -15.30 0.78 12.92
CA ARG A 205 -16.62 0.15 12.84
C ARG A 205 -17.29 0.01 14.21
N GLU A 206 -16.49 -0.19 15.26
CA GLU A 206 -17.01 -0.36 16.63
C GLU A 206 -17.40 0.97 17.30
N ASN A 207 -16.88 2.10 16.80
CA ASN A 207 -17.08 3.44 17.37
C ASN A 207 -17.44 4.46 16.28
N PRO A 208 -18.58 4.27 15.57
CA PRO A 208 -18.95 5.12 14.44
C PRO A 208 -19.09 6.60 14.86
N ASP A 209 -19.62 6.86 16.04
CA ASP A 209 -19.83 8.23 16.55
C ASP A 209 -18.51 8.95 16.82
N THR A 210 -17.51 8.24 17.35
CA THR A 210 -16.20 8.81 17.68
C THR A 210 -15.42 9.17 16.41
N ILE A 211 -15.60 8.43 15.32
CA ILE A 211 -14.99 8.76 14.04
C ILE A 211 -15.60 10.01 13.43
N ASN A 212 -16.92 10.15 13.49
CA ASN A 212 -17.57 11.34 12.96
C ASN A 212 -17.09 12.59 13.71
N ILE A 213 -16.90 12.49 15.02
CA ILE A 213 -16.34 13.58 15.84
C ILE A 213 -14.86 13.83 15.50
N GLY A 214 -14.04 12.78 15.42
CA GLY A 214 -12.62 12.90 15.10
C GLY A 214 -12.36 13.46 13.70
N LEU A 215 -13.13 13.03 12.71
CA LEU A 215 -13.10 13.55 11.35
C LEU A 215 -13.62 14.99 11.28
N ALA A 216 -14.66 15.35 12.04
CA ALA A 216 -15.14 16.73 12.10
C ALA A 216 -14.08 17.68 12.71
N ILE A 217 -13.40 17.25 13.78
CA ILE A 217 -12.31 18.00 14.39
C ILE A 217 -11.14 18.15 13.40
N LEU A 218 -10.70 17.06 12.76
CA LEU A 218 -9.65 17.10 11.74
C LEU A 218 -10.06 17.94 10.53
N ALA A 219 -11.32 17.87 10.08
CA ALA A 219 -11.86 18.70 9.00
C ALA A 219 -11.81 20.18 9.34
N SER A 220 -12.25 20.55 10.55
CA SER A 220 -12.23 21.93 11.01
C SER A 220 -10.82 22.49 11.17
N ALA A 221 -9.85 21.63 11.53
CA ALA A 221 -8.46 22.04 11.71
C ALA A 221 -7.64 22.09 10.41
N SER A 222 -8.03 21.36 9.36
CA SER A 222 -7.18 21.17 8.17
C SER A 222 -7.83 21.44 6.82
N GLY A 223 -9.15 21.68 6.75
CA GLY A 223 -9.90 21.75 5.48
C GLY A 223 -9.98 20.42 4.70
N LEU A 224 -9.20 19.40 5.07
CA LEU A 224 -9.07 18.12 4.36
C LEU A 224 -10.06 17.05 4.84
N GLY A 225 -10.70 17.22 5.99
CA GLY A 225 -11.54 16.17 6.57
C GLY A 225 -12.81 15.85 5.77
N TYR A 226 -13.23 16.72 4.85
CA TYR A 226 -14.30 16.40 3.89
C TYR A 226 -13.90 15.26 2.93
N LEU A 227 -12.63 15.19 2.52
CA LEU A 227 -12.12 14.12 1.65
C LEU A 227 -12.00 12.78 2.40
N ALA A 228 -11.54 12.80 3.66
CA ALA A 228 -11.44 11.60 4.48
C ALA A 228 -12.83 11.00 4.81
N TYR A 229 -13.84 11.84 5.02
CA TYR A 229 -15.23 11.41 5.23
C TYR A 229 -15.79 10.66 4.01
N GLN A 230 -15.59 11.19 2.80
CA GLN A 230 -16.02 10.54 1.55
C GLN A 230 -15.39 9.15 1.34
N PHE A 231 -14.15 8.94 1.77
CA PHE A 231 -13.48 7.64 1.65
C PHE A 231 -13.89 6.62 2.74
N SER A 232 -14.48 7.06 3.85
CA SER A 232 -14.87 6.17 4.95
C SER A 232 -16.25 5.51 4.78
N ILE A 233 -17.10 6.06 3.90
CA ILE A 233 -18.49 5.65 3.71
C ILE A 233 -18.69 4.66 2.53
N LYS A 234 -17.64 4.39 1.74
CA LYS A 234 -17.63 3.31 0.74
C LYS A 234 -16.94 2.05 1.26
#